data_AF-A0A959B2N5-F1
#
_entry.id   AF-A0A959B2N5-F1
#
_cell.length_a   1.000
_cell.length_b   1.000
_cell.length_c   1.000
_cell.angle_alpha   90.00
_cell.angle_beta   90.00
_cell.angle_gamma   90.00
#
_symmetry.space_group_name_H-M   'P 1'
#
loop_
_entity.id
_entity.type
_entity.pdbx_description
1 polymer ?
#
loop_
_entity_poly.entity_id
_entity_poly.type
_entity_poly.pdbx_seq_one_letter_code
_entity_poly.pdbx_strand_id
1 'polypeptide(L)' 'KDHPWFVGVQFHPELKSTVEKPHPLFVSFVKACLERKYETSTPVRQ' A
#
# COMPACT_ATOMS: atom_id res chain seq x y z
N LYS A 1 10.09 -0.07 -14.45
CA LYS A 1 10.29 -1.25 -13.58
C LYS A 1 10.67 -0.83 -12.16
N ASP A 2 11.18 0.40 -11.97
CA ASP A 2 11.31 1.00 -10.65
C ASP A 2 10.02 1.71 -10.24
N HIS A 3 9.15 0.97 -9.56
CA HIS A 3 8.06 1.55 -8.79
C HIS A 3 8.04 0.86 -7.42
N PRO A 4 8.06 1.60 -6.30
CA PRO A 4 8.24 1.02 -4.96
C PRO A 4 7.12 0.05 -4.58
N TRP A 5 5.92 0.24 -5.14
CA TRP A 5 4.81 -0.69 -4.96
C TRP A 5 3.87 -0.66 -6.17
N PHE A 6 3.82 -1.71 -6.99
CA PHE A 6 2.95 -1.78 -8.18
C PHE A 6 2.35 -3.18 -8.31
N VAL A 7 1.02 -3.28 -8.21
CA VAL A 7 0.28 -4.54 -8.25
C VAL A 7 -0.96 -4.38 -9.11
N GLY A 8 -1.21 -5.33 -10.02
CA GLY A 8 -2.45 -5.42 -10.81
C GLY A 8 -3.09 -6.79 -10.62
N VAL A 9 -4.43 -6.83 -10.52
CA VAL A 9 -5.21 -8.06 -10.37
C VAL A 9 -6.35 -8.08 -11.38
N GLN A 10 -6.69 -9.28 -11.86
CA GLN A 10 -7.80 -9.49 -12.82
C GLN A 10 -9.13 -9.85 -12.13
N PHE A 11 -9.08 -10.19 -10.84
CA PHE A 11 -10.25 -10.45 -10.01
C PHE A 11 -10.63 -9.21 -9.21
N HIS A 12 -11.82 -9.22 -8.58
CA HIS A 12 -12.34 -8.12 -7.76
C HIS A 12 -12.03 -8.33 -6.27
N PRO A 13 -10.85 -7.93 -5.76
CA PRO A 13 -10.48 -8.07 -4.35
C PRO A 13 -11.38 -7.25 -3.42
N GLU A 14 -12.02 -6.19 -3.93
CA GLU A 14 -12.94 -5.34 -3.16
C GLU A 14 -14.14 -6.12 -2.63
N LEU A 15 -14.66 -7.08 -3.40
CA LEU A 15 -15.82 -7.88 -3.00
C LEU A 15 -15.51 -8.85 -1.86
N LYS A 16 -14.23 -9.14 -1.61
CA LYS A 16 -13.76 -10.04 -0.54
C LYS A 16 -13.23 -9.28 0.68
N SER A 17 -13.16 -7.95 0.62
CA SER A 17 -12.69 -7.12 1.72
C SER A 17 -13.86 -6.73 2.62
N THR A 18 -13.74 -7.00 3.92
CA THR A 18 -14.73 -6.59 4.93
C THR A 18 -14.08 -5.72 5.99
N VAL A 19 -14.87 -5.02 6.80
CA VAL A 19 -14.34 -4.15 7.87
C VAL A 19 -13.54 -4.97 8.90
N GLU A 20 -14.06 -6.14 9.29
CA GLU A 20 -13.40 -7.03 10.25
C GLU A 20 -12.21 -7.81 9.64
N LYS A 21 -12.24 -8.06 8.33
CA LYS A 21 -11.19 -8.78 7.59
C LYS A 21 -10.86 -8.03 6.30
N PRO A 22 -10.04 -6.98 6.38
CA PRO A 22 -9.63 -6.24 5.20
C PRO A 22 -8.75 -7.09 4.30
N HIS A 23 -8.93 -6.98 2.99
CA HIS A 23 -8.15 -7.78 2.05
C HIS A 23 -6.66 -7.35 2.10
N PRO A 24 -5.71 -8.31 2.13
CA PRO A 24 -4.27 -8.00 2.26
C PRO A 24 -3.73 -7.02 1.22
N LEU A 25 -4.29 -7.04 0.01
CA LEU A 25 -3.94 -6.10 -1.06
C LEU A 25 -4.17 -4.64 -0.63
N PHE A 26 -5.32 -4.31 -0.05
CA PHE A 26 -5.60 -2.94 0.39
C PHE A 26 -4.77 -2.55 1.61
N VAL A 27 -4.56 -3.46 2.55
CA VAL A 27 -3.70 -3.23 3.71
C VAL A 27 -2.27 -2.91 3.29
N SER A 28 -1.71 -3.71 2.38
CA SER A 28 -0.35 -3.51 1.86
C SER A 28 -0.21 -2.23 1.04
N PHE A 29 -1.24 -1.87 0.27
CA PHE A 29 -1.29 -0.61 -0.48
C PHE A 29 -1.25 0.60 0.45
N VAL A 30 -2.11 0.65 1.47
CA VAL A 30 -2.13 1.76 2.43
C VAL A 30 -0.80 1.85 3.19
N LYS A 31 -0.21 0.72 3.55
CA LYS A 31 1.12 0.67 4.19
C LYS A 31 2.19 1.30 3.28
N ALA A 32 2.23 0.93 2.00
CA ALA A 32 3.17 1.52 1.04
C ALA A 32 2.98 3.04 0.88
N CYS A 33 1.72 3.53 0.90
CA CYS A 33 1.44 4.96 0.91
C CYS A 33 1.96 5.67 2.17
N LEU A 34 1.81 5.04 3.34
CA LEU A 34 2.34 5.57 4.61
C LEU A 34 3.87 5.60 4.58
N GLU A 35 4.52 4.52 4.19
CA GLU A 35 5.98 4.44 4.05
C GLU A 35 6.50 5.55 3.14
N ARG A 36 5.85 5.76 1.97
CA ARG A 36 6.21 6.85 1.06
C ARG A 36 6.04 8.24 1.69
N LYS A 37 4.96 8.45 2.45
CA LYS A 37 4.72 9.72 3.16
C LYS A 37 5.83 10.01 4.16
N TYR A 38 6.23 9.01 4.96
CA TYR A 38 7.26 9.17 5.98
C TYR A 38 8.68 9.26 5.41
N GLU A 39 8.95 8.58 4.29
CA GLU A 39 10.20 8.69 3.54
C GLU A 39 10.41 10.12 3.02
N THR A 40 9.36 10.76 2.49
CA THR A 40 9.45 12.18 2.06
C THR A 40 9.53 13.19 3.21
N SER A 41 9.15 12.82 4.44
CA SER A 41 9.13 13.73 5.59
C SER A 41 10.35 13.62 6.51
N THR A 42 11.30 12.75 6.21
CA THR A 42 12.55 12.66 6.98
C THR A 42 13.57 13.60 6.34
N PRO A 43 13.91 14.77 6.93
CA PRO A 43 15.13 15.45 6.53
C PRO A 43 16.26 14.48 6.87
N VAL A 44 17.05 14.11 5.86
CA VAL A 44 18.32 13.41 6.04
C VAL A 44 19.02 14.10 7.21
N ARG A 45 19.13 13.42 8.36
CA ARG A 45 20.04 13.86 9.41
C ARG A 45 21.42 13.73 8.80
N GLN A 46 22.02 14.87 8.51
CA GLN A 46 23.46 15.01 8.27
C GLN A 46 24.23 14.35 9.42
#